data_AF-A0A8S3GWI3-F1
#
_entry.id   AF-A0A8S3GWI3-F1
#
_cell.length_a   1.000
_cell.length_b   1.000
_cell.length_c   1.000
_cell.angle_alpha   90.00
_cell.angle_beta   90.00
_cell.angle_gamma   90.00
#
_symmetry.space_group_name_H-M   'P 1'
#
loop_
_entity.id
_entity.type
_entity.pdbx_description
1 polymer ?
#
loop_
_entity_poly.entity_id
_entity_poly.type
_entity_poly.pdbx_seq_one_letter_code
_entity_poly.pdbx_strand_id
1 'polypeptide(L)'
;MISKDPQHKEFGTIFLGRLHKKCPYTVPYYPIRQPHMNDKQYLEAIGYIEKQDGDQRRLETETEFLVRMNGLIRLFCKLLITRGPPFDNKLEFAWRWFADVLNLTPRPNITSILIRVFLEEAGEIMVKSYGNQFIKILEVIREKYIPRIENETSIDQMTRLRLKLDKLPK
;
A
#
# COMPACT_ATOMS: atom_id res chain seq x y z
N MET A 1 -30.85 3.28 1.08
CA MET A 1 -31.00 2.64 -0.24
C MET A 1 -29.69 2.79 -0.98
N ILE A 2 -28.93 1.70 -1.13
CA ILE A 2 -27.69 1.70 -1.92
C ILE A 2 -28.11 1.36 -3.35
N SER A 3 -27.75 2.23 -4.29
CA SER A 3 -28.04 2.04 -5.71
C SER A 3 -27.43 0.72 -6.21
N LYS A 4 -28.28 -0.20 -6.67
CA LYS A 4 -27.92 -1.46 -7.34
C LYS A 4 -27.56 -1.24 -8.82
N ASP A 5 -27.28 -0.01 -9.23
CA ASP A 5 -27.04 0.33 -10.63
C ASP A 5 -25.78 -0.41 -11.16
N PRO A 6 -25.93 -1.30 -12.15
CA PRO A 6 -24.84 -2.04 -12.76
C PRO A 6 -23.68 -1.16 -13.26
N GLN A 7 -23.96 0.08 -13.69
CA GLN A 7 -22.94 0.99 -14.25
C GLN A 7 -21.87 1.38 -13.22
N HIS A 8 -22.21 1.44 -11.92
CA HIS A 8 -21.24 1.78 -10.88
C HIS A 8 -20.27 0.64 -10.55
N LYS A 9 -20.67 -0.63 -10.76
CA LYS A 9 -19.82 -1.81 -10.48
C LYS A 9 -18.76 -2.02 -11.55
N GLU A 10 -19.11 -1.80 -12.82
CA GLU A 10 -18.16 -1.88 -13.93
C GLU A 10 -17.05 -0.83 -13.78
N PHE A 11 -17.43 0.42 -13.47
CA PHE A 11 -16.46 1.48 -13.19
C PHE A 11 -15.49 1.10 -12.07
N GLY A 12 -16.00 0.58 -10.94
CA GLY A 12 -15.16 0.17 -9.82
C GLY A 12 -14.12 -0.87 -10.19
N THR A 13 -14.53 -1.85 -11.01
CA THR A 13 -13.65 -2.92 -11.49
C THR A 13 -12.56 -2.37 -12.42
N ILE A 14 -12.93 -1.52 -13.38
CA ILE A 14 -11.98 -0.89 -14.31
C ILE A 14 -11.02 0.02 -13.55
N PHE A 15 -11.54 0.85 -12.64
CA PHE A 15 -10.74 1.76 -11.83
C PHE A 15 -9.72 0.99 -10.98
N LEU A 16 -10.18 -0.05 -10.27
CA LEU A 16 -9.30 -0.86 -9.43
C LEU A 16 -8.24 -1.59 -10.27
N GLY A 17 -8.61 -2.13 -11.44
CA GLY A 17 -7.66 -2.73 -12.38
C GLY A 17 -6.60 -1.75 -12.88
N ARG A 18 -6.99 -0.50 -13.17
CA ARG A 18 -6.05 0.58 -13.55
C ARG A 18 -5.14 0.96 -12.38
N LEU A 19 -5.68 1.02 -11.17
CA LEU A 19 -4.92 1.32 -9.96
C LEU A 19 -3.89 0.21 -9.65
N HIS A 20 -4.28 -1.06 -9.75
CA HIS A 20 -3.39 -2.21 -9.63
C HIS A 20 -2.24 -2.16 -10.65
N LYS A 21 -2.54 -1.81 -11.90
CA LYS A 21 -1.51 -1.66 -12.94
C LYS A 21 -0.53 -0.51 -12.66
N LYS A 22 -1.01 0.59 -12.06
CA LYS A 22 -0.18 1.77 -11.75
C LYS A 22 0.59 1.66 -10.42
N CYS A 23 0.06 0.88 -9.49
CA CYS A 23 0.63 0.63 -8.18
C CYS A 23 0.48 -0.87 -7.88
N PRO A 24 1.47 -1.71 -8.24
CA PRO A 24 1.37 -3.16 -8.06
C PRO A 24 1.17 -3.54 -6.57
N TYR A 25 1.61 -2.68 -5.66
CA TYR A 25 1.50 -2.86 -4.20
C TYR A 25 0.08 -2.71 -3.63
N THR A 26 -0.90 -2.29 -4.44
CA THR A 26 -2.32 -2.39 -4.08
C THR A 26 -2.83 -3.84 -4.14
N VAL A 27 -2.05 -4.73 -4.74
CA VAL A 27 -2.12 -6.17 -4.54
C VAL A 27 -0.97 -6.53 -3.59
N PRO A 28 -1.19 -7.36 -2.56
CA PRO A 28 -0.16 -7.70 -1.58
C PRO A 28 0.80 -8.75 -2.17
N TYR A 29 1.50 -8.36 -3.24
CA TYR A 29 2.42 -9.19 -4.00
C TYR A 29 3.62 -8.35 -4.44
N TYR A 30 4.81 -8.88 -4.23
CA TYR A 30 6.04 -8.27 -4.69
C TYR A 30 6.57 -9.01 -5.92
N PRO A 31 6.60 -8.37 -7.11
CA PRO A 31 7.12 -9.00 -8.32
C PRO A 31 8.56 -9.49 -8.11
N ILE A 32 8.79 -10.76 -8.43
CA ILE A 32 10.09 -11.42 -8.35
C ILE A 32 10.76 -11.31 -9.72
N ARG A 33 12.04 -10.93 -9.74
CA ARG A 33 12.83 -10.87 -10.97
C ARG A 33 12.97 -12.26 -11.57
N GLN A 34 12.51 -12.42 -12.81
CA GLN A 34 12.66 -13.67 -13.54
C GLN A 34 14.02 -13.73 -14.26
N PRO A 35 14.60 -14.92 -14.51
CA PRO A 35 15.91 -15.04 -15.16
C PRO A 35 16.00 -14.38 -16.54
N HIS A 36 14.88 -14.31 -17.27
CA HIS A 36 14.79 -13.70 -18.60
C HIS A 36 14.56 -12.18 -18.57
N MET A 37 14.37 -11.57 -17.40
CA MET A 37 14.12 -10.14 -17.28
C MET A 37 15.41 -9.33 -17.20
N ASN A 38 15.53 -8.34 -18.10
CA ASN A 38 16.53 -7.28 -17.95
C ASN A 38 16.14 -6.30 -16.83
N ASP A 39 17.06 -5.43 -16.44
CA ASP A 39 16.86 -4.49 -15.33
C ASP A 39 15.66 -3.58 -15.57
N LYS A 40 15.48 -3.07 -16.79
CA LYS A 40 14.36 -2.19 -17.15
C LYS A 40 13.02 -2.91 -16.98
N GLN A 41 12.89 -4.13 -17.50
CA GLN A 41 11.68 -4.93 -17.37
C GLN A 41 11.34 -5.23 -15.91
N TYR A 42 12.35 -5.50 -15.09
CA TYR A 42 12.15 -5.72 -13.66
C TYR A 42 11.72 -4.44 -12.93
N LEU A 43 12.35 -3.30 -13.23
CA LEU A 43 12.00 -2.00 -12.65
C LEU A 43 10.56 -1.60 -13.02
N GLU A 44 10.17 -1.78 -14.28
CA GLU A 44 8.78 -1.59 -14.72
C GLU A 44 7.80 -2.53 -14.00
N ALA A 45 8.19 -3.81 -13.80
CA ALA A 45 7.35 -4.78 -13.12
C ALA A 45 7.10 -4.42 -11.64
N ILE A 46 8.11 -3.93 -10.92
CA ILE A 46 7.93 -3.40 -9.55
C ILE A 46 7.29 -2.00 -9.52
N GLY A 47 7.03 -1.43 -10.70
CA GLY A 47 6.18 -0.27 -10.87
C GLY A 47 6.93 1.04 -11.12
N TYR A 48 8.24 1.04 -11.38
CA TYR A 48 8.94 2.23 -11.86
C TYR A 48 8.41 2.64 -13.24
N ILE A 49 8.45 3.93 -13.53
CA ILE A 49 8.07 4.47 -14.83
C ILE A 49 9.19 5.31 -15.44
N GLU A 50 9.21 5.36 -16.77
CA GLU A 50 9.92 6.40 -17.50
C GLU A 50 9.11 7.71 -17.44
N LYS A 51 9.81 8.81 -17.24
CA LYS A 51 9.29 10.17 -17.29
C LYS A 51 9.94 10.91 -18.45
N GLN A 52 9.17 11.82 -19.02
CA GLN A 52 9.69 12.80 -19.96
C GLN A 52 10.45 13.88 -19.17
N ASP A 53 11.67 14.19 -19.59
CA ASP A 53 12.51 15.25 -19.05
C ASP A 53 13.09 16.06 -20.21
N GLY A 54 12.42 17.17 -20.54
CA GLY A 54 12.61 17.88 -21.80
C GLY A 54 12.35 16.98 -23.01
N ASP A 55 13.33 16.88 -23.92
CA ASP A 55 13.27 16.02 -25.11
C ASP A 55 13.71 14.57 -24.85
N GLN A 56 14.16 14.26 -23.63
CA GLN A 56 14.67 12.93 -23.28
C GLN A 56 13.69 12.15 -22.39
N ARG A 57 13.82 10.83 -22.39
CA ARG A 57 13.18 9.97 -21.39
C ARG A 57 14.21 9.51 -20.38
N ARG A 58 13.86 9.59 -19.11
CA ARG A 58 14.64 9.02 -18.02
C ARG A 58 13.76 8.16 -17.15
N LEU A 59 14.36 7.20 -16.46
CA LEU A 59 13.69 6.53 -15.37
C LEU A 59 13.41 7.54 -14.24
N GLU A 60 12.27 7.40 -13.58
CA GLU A 60 12.04 8.16 -12.35
C GLU A 60 13.06 7.77 -11.27
N THR A 61 13.42 8.73 -10.43
CA THR A 61 14.28 8.51 -9.27
C THR A 61 13.52 7.75 -8.17
N GLU A 62 14.25 7.13 -7.23
CA GLU A 62 13.60 6.45 -6.09
C GLU A 62 12.69 7.40 -5.29
N THR A 63 13.12 8.65 -5.05
CA THR A 63 12.28 9.65 -4.37
C THR A 63 10.98 9.93 -5.11
N GLU A 64 11.03 10.12 -6.44
CA GLU A 64 9.83 10.33 -7.27
C GLU A 64 8.90 9.12 -7.23
N PHE A 65 9.47 7.92 -7.32
CA PHE A 65 8.75 6.65 -7.21
C PHE A 65 8.03 6.53 -5.86
N LEU A 66 8.74 6.75 -4.75
CA LEU A 66 8.18 6.63 -3.40
C LEU A 66 7.07 7.66 -3.16
N VAL A 67 7.21 8.90 -3.65
CA VAL A 67 6.16 9.93 -3.58
C VAL A 67 4.92 9.49 -4.36
N ARG A 68 5.10 8.96 -5.57
CA ARG A 68 3.99 8.48 -6.41
C ARG A 68 3.29 7.28 -5.78
N MET A 69 4.04 6.29 -5.29
CA MET A 69 3.46 5.11 -4.62
C MET A 69 2.73 5.50 -3.34
N ASN A 70 3.28 6.42 -2.54
CA ASN A 70 2.61 6.93 -1.34
C ASN A 70 1.24 7.54 -1.68
N GLY A 71 1.15 8.35 -2.75
CA GLY A 71 -0.13 8.93 -3.19
C GLY A 71 -1.15 7.90 -3.65
N LEU A 72 -0.71 6.93 -4.48
CA LEU A 72 -1.59 5.86 -5.00
C LEU A 72 -2.09 4.94 -3.89
N ILE A 73 -1.24 4.57 -2.93
CA ILE A 73 -1.62 3.76 -1.78
C ILE A 73 -2.56 4.52 -0.86
N ARG A 74 -2.35 5.82 -0.65
CA ARG A 74 -3.25 6.65 0.15
C ARG A 74 -4.66 6.68 -0.46
N LEU A 75 -4.75 6.87 -1.78
CA LEU A 75 -6.01 6.79 -2.52
C LEU A 75 -6.66 5.41 -2.37
N PHE A 76 -5.88 4.34 -2.55
CA PHE A 76 -6.35 2.96 -2.38
C PHE A 76 -6.90 2.71 -0.97
N CYS A 77 -6.16 3.03 0.09
CA CYS A 77 -6.62 2.85 1.46
C CYS A 77 -7.90 3.63 1.74
N LYS A 78 -8.00 4.87 1.25
CA LYS A 78 -9.23 5.69 1.38
C LYS A 78 -10.41 5.07 0.67
N LEU A 79 -10.22 4.51 -0.52
CA LEU A 79 -11.27 3.79 -1.24
C LEU A 79 -11.84 2.63 -0.41
N LEU A 80 -10.97 1.91 0.32
CA LEU A 80 -11.37 0.76 1.12
C LEU A 80 -12.17 1.10 2.38
N ILE A 81 -12.01 2.31 2.92
CA ILE A 81 -12.71 2.73 4.15
C ILE A 81 -13.92 3.64 3.89
N THR A 82 -14.03 4.19 2.68
CA THR A 82 -15.13 5.09 2.33
C THR A 82 -16.45 4.33 2.26
N ARG A 83 -17.55 4.91 2.71
CA ARG A 83 -18.88 4.27 2.61
C ARG A 83 -19.44 4.35 1.18
N GLY A 84 -20.24 3.36 0.78
CA GLY A 84 -20.92 3.36 -0.51
C GLY A 84 -20.10 2.74 -1.65
N PRO A 85 -20.43 3.04 -2.92
CA PRO A 85 -19.84 2.40 -4.09
C PRO A 85 -18.30 2.54 -4.14
N PRO A 86 -17.60 1.75 -5.00
CA PRO A 86 -18.15 0.93 -6.07
C PRO A 86 -18.15 -0.59 -5.82
N PHE A 87 -17.69 -1.05 -4.65
CA PHE A 87 -17.70 -2.48 -4.30
C PHE A 87 -18.02 -2.70 -2.81
N ASP A 88 -18.55 -3.89 -2.52
CA ASP A 88 -18.95 -4.33 -1.18
C ASP A 88 -17.76 -4.91 -0.40
N ASN A 89 -17.92 -5.14 0.91
CA ASN A 89 -16.93 -5.80 1.79
C ASN A 89 -15.52 -5.16 1.78
N LYS A 90 -15.47 -3.83 1.66
CA LYS A 90 -14.22 -3.07 1.51
C LYS A 90 -13.33 -3.12 2.73
N LEU A 91 -13.94 -3.19 3.91
CA LEU A 91 -13.22 -3.21 5.17
C LEU A 91 -12.58 -4.58 5.45
N GLU A 92 -13.25 -5.65 5.06
CA GLU A 92 -12.76 -7.03 5.08
C GLU A 92 -11.63 -7.20 4.07
N PHE A 93 -11.74 -6.55 2.90
CA PHE A 93 -10.65 -6.50 1.93
C PHE A 93 -9.44 -5.72 2.46
N ALA A 94 -9.65 -4.59 3.13
CA ALA A 94 -8.56 -3.83 3.76
C ALA A 94 -7.84 -4.64 4.85
N TRP A 95 -8.59 -5.38 5.68
CA TRP A 95 -8.01 -6.27 6.69
C TRP A 95 -7.11 -7.33 6.03
N ARG A 96 -7.65 -8.04 5.03
CA ARG A 96 -6.91 -9.08 4.30
C ARG A 96 -5.66 -8.52 3.63
N TRP A 97 -5.80 -7.44 2.87
CA TRP A 97 -4.67 -6.79 2.21
C TRP A 97 -3.56 -6.43 3.21
N PHE A 98 -3.91 -5.88 4.37
CA PHE A 98 -2.92 -5.48 5.36
C PHE A 98 -2.24 -6.67 6.02
N ALA A 99 -3.00 -7.70 6.39
CA ALA A 99 -2.44 -8.94 6.91
C ALA A 99 -1.49 -9.60 5.89
N ASP A 100 -1.87 -9.64 4.61
CA ASP A 100 -1.05 -10.19 3.55
C ASP A 100 0.25 -9.40 3.36
N VAL A 101 0.19 -8.06 3.35
CA VAL A 101 1.40 -7.21 3.31
C VAL A 101 2.34 -7.49 4.48
N LEU A 102 1.81 -7.66 5.70
CA LEU A 102 2.62 -7.98 6.88
C LEU A 102 3.21 -9.40 6.86
N ASN A 103 2.69 -10.29 6.03
CA ASN A 103 3.23 -11.64 5.84
C ASN A 103 4.30 -11.70 4.74
N LEU A 104 4.43 -10.67 3.91
CA LEU A 104 5.50 -10.59 2.91
C LEU A 104 6.86 -10.35 3.57
N THR A 105 7.92 -10.83 2.90
CA THR A 105 9.29 -10.37 3.19
C THR A 105 9.35 -8.88 2.86
N PRO A 106 9.66 -8.02 3.84
CA PRO A 106 9.68 -6.58 3.64
C PRO A 106 10.71 -6.17 2.60
N ARG A 107 10.43 -5.07 1.90
CA ARG A 107 11.35 -4.41 0.98
C ARG A 107 11.74 -3.03 1.53
N PRO A 108 13.01 -2.62 1.35
CA PRO A 108 13.50 -1.29 1.69
C PRO A 108 12.52 -0.18 1.27
N ASN A 109 12.26 0.77 2.17
CA ASN A 109 11.43 1.98 1.97
C ASN A 109 9.95 1.71 1.63
N ILE A 110 9.62 0.99 0.54
CA ILE A 110 8.25 0.84 0.05
C ILE A 110 7.34 0.16 1.07
N THR A 111 7.79 -0.91 1.73
CA THR A 111 6.96 -1.63 2.71
C THR A 111 6.61 -0.75 3.90
N SER A 112 7.57 0.07 4.36
CA SER A 112 7.33 1.02 5.45
C SER A 112 6.28 2.07 5.05
N ILE A 113 6.26 2.51 3.78
CA ILE A 113 5.23 3.40 3.23
C ILE A 113 3.88 2.70 3.22
N LEU A 114 3.80 1.44 2.75
CA LEU A 114 2.54 0.68 2.72
C LEU A 114 1.91 0.62 4.11
N ILE A 115 2.71 0.25 5.11
CA ILE A 115 2.25 0.12 6.50
C ILE A 115 1.85 1.48 7.05
N ARG A 116 2.73 2.48 6.95
CA ARG A 116 2.48 3.82 7.49
C ARG A 116 1.21 4.42 6.89
N VAL A 117 1.07 4.41 5.57
CA VAL A 117 -0.08 5.00 4.88
C VAL A 117 -1.36 4.26 5.24
N PHE A 118 -1.33 2.93 5.32
CA PHE A 118 -2.51 2.18 5.75
C PHE A 118 -2.94 2.57 7.17
N LEU A 119 -2.00 2.65 8.10
CA LEU A 119 -2.28 3.06 9.48
C LEU A 119 -2.78 4.51 9.55
N GLU A 120 -2.22 5.42 8.75
CA GLU A 120 -2.67 6.81 8.63
C GLU A 120 -4.12 6.90 8.17
N GLU A 121 -4.46 6.15 7.12
CA GLU A 121 -5.74 6.30 6.44
C GLU A 121 -6.86 5.47 7.08
N ALA A 122 -6.56 4.23 7.48
CA ALA A 122 -7.53 3.24 7.90
C ALA A 122 -7.39 2.80 9.37
N GLY A 123 -6.28 3.11 10.04
CA GLY A 123 -5.95 2.57 11.36
C GLY A 123 -7.05 2.77 12.42
N GLU A 124 -7.60 3.99 12.53
CA GLU A 124 -8.68 4.26 13.50
C GLU A 124 -9.96 3.48 13.20
N ILE A 125 -10.32 3.35 11.92
CA ILE A 125 -11.51 2.62 11.50
C ILE A 125 -11.31 1.12 11.76
N MET A 126 -10.10 0.61 11.55
CA MET A 126 -9.75 -0.77 11.85
C MET A 126 -9.83 -1.08 13.34
N VAL A 127 -9.30 -0.20 14.21
CA VAL A 127 -9.45 -0.31 15.66
C VAL A 127 -10.93 -0.33 16.04
N LYS A 128 -11.74 0.59 15.50
CA LYS A 128 -13.19 0.66 15.82
C LYS A 128 -13.95 -0.58 15.37
N SER A 129 -13.55 -1.20 14.27
CA SER A 129 -14.32 -2.28 13.64
C SER A 129 -13.88 -3.67 14.10
N TYR A 130 -12.59 -3.88 14.38
CA TYR A 130 -12.01 -5.17 14.75
C TYR A 130 -11.48 -5.21 16.20
N GLY A 131 -11.47 -4.07 16.91
CA GLY A 131 -11.10 -3.97 18.31
C GLY A 131 -9.76 -4.64 18.62
N ASN A 132 -9.79 -5.54 19.60
CA ASN A 132 -8.61 -6.26 20.09
C ASN A 132 -7.87 -7.05 19.01
N GLN A 133 -8.53 -7.49 17.94
CA GLN A 133 -7.83 -8.21 16.87
C GLN A 133 -6.89 -7.28 16.10
N PHE A 134 -7.31 -6.03 15.84
CA PHE A 134 -6.42 -5.07 15.19
C PHE A 134 -5.32 -4.60 16.15
N ILE A 135 -5.60 -4.51 17.44
CA ILE A 135 -4.59 -4.19 18.46
C ILE A 135 -3.44 -5.21 18.42
N LYS A 136 -3.75 -6.52 18.36
CA LYS A 136 -2.72 -7.57 18.18
C LYS A 136 -1.87 -7.39 16.93
N ILE A 137 -2.48 -6.93 15.82
CA ILE A 137 -1.73 -6.61 14.60
C ILE A 137 -0.76 -5.44 14.86
N LEU A 138 -1.19 -4.41 15.57
CA LEU A 138 -0.30 -3.29 15.94
C LEU A 138 0.85 -3.74 16.85
N GLU A 139 0.60 -4.63 17.81
CA GLU A 139 1.64 -5.25 18.65
C GLU A 139 2.64 -6.02 17.80
N VAL A 140 2.17 -6.88 16.88
CA VAL A 140 3.04 -7.61 15.93
C VAL A 140 3.89 -6.65 15.11
N ILE A 141 3.32 -5.53 14.65
CA ILE A 141 4.10 -4.53 13.92
C ILE A 141 5.20 -3.94 14.80
N ARG A 142 4.87 -3.54 16.03
CA ARG A 142 5.82 -2.92 16.97
C ARG A 142 6.94 -3.87 17.37
N GLU A 143 6.59 -5.10 17.75
CA GLU A 143 7.52 -6.05 18.37
C GLU A 143 8.30 -6.88 17.36
N LYS A 144 7.66 -7.25 16.25
CA LYS A 144 8.23 -8.20 15.29
C LYS A 144 8.57 -7.55 13.97
N TYR A 145 7.74 -6.63 13.48
CA TYR A 145 7.93 -6.08 12.13
C TYR A 145 8.94 -4.95 12.09
N ILE A 146 8.89 -3.99 13.01
CA ILE A 146 9.85 -2.87 13.08
C ILE A 146 11.30 -3.39 13.12
N PRO A 147 11.68 -4.32 14.02
CA PRO A 147 13.07 -4.81 14.06
C PRO A 147 13.51 -5.49 12.76
N ARG A 148 12.58 -6.09 12.01
CA ARG A 148 12.89 -6.75 10.72
C ARG A 148 13.20 -5.76 9.59
N ILE A 149 12.74 -4.52 9.67
CA ILE A 149 12.86 -3.55 8.56
C ILE A 149 13.72 -2.34 8.87
N GLU A 150 14.08 -2.13 10.13
CA GLU A 150 14.74 -0.90 10.57
C GLU A 150 16.14 -0.71 9.98
N ASN A 151 16.86 -1.81 9.70
CA ASN A 151 18.20 -1.77 9.10
C ASN A 151 18.18 -1.59 7.57
N GLU A 152 17.04 -1.87 6.94
CA GLU A 152 16.89 -1.84 5.48
C GLU A 152 16.10 -0.62 4.98
N THR A 153 15.50 0.14 5.90
CA THR A 153 14.64 1.29 5.57
C THR A 153 15.31 2.58 6.02
N SER A 154 15.20 3.64 5.21
CA SER A 154 15.73 4.96 5.58
C SER A 154 15.20 5.45 6.93
N ILE A 155 16.06 6.14 7.68
CA ILE A 155 15.75 6.69 9.01
C ILE A 155 14.49 7.58 8.97
N ASP A 156 14.32 8.38 7.91
CA ASP A 156 13.14 9.22 7.72
C ASP A 156 11.84 8.40 7.64
N GLN A 157 11.78 7.36 6.79
CA GLN A 157 10.57 6.55 6.69
C GLN A 157 10.30 5.76 7.98
N MET A 158 11.33 5.24 8.63
CA MET A 158 11.19 4.54 9.91
C MET A 158 10.66 5.46 11.01
N THR A 159 11.17 6.69 11.09
CA THR A 159 10.72 7.68 12.06
C THR A 159 9.24 8.00 11.87
N ARG A 160 8.81 8.25 10.62
CA ARG A 160 7.40 8.52 10.32
C ARG A 160 6.48 7.35 10.66
N LEU A 161 6.91 6.11 10.39
CA LEU A 161 6.14 4.92 10.74
C LEU A 161 5.98 4.76 12.26
N ARG A 162 7.07 4.92 13.02
CA ARG A 162 7.05 4.85 14.50
C ARG A 162 6.13 5.91 15.09
N LEU A 163 6.27 7.17 14.66
CA LEU A 163 5.40 8.26 15.09
C LEU A 163 3.92 7.99 14.82
N LYS A 164 3.58 7.29 13.72
CA LYS A 164 2.19 6.91 13.46
C LYS A 164 1.71 5.79 14.38
N LEU A 165 2.54 4.78 14.64
CA LEU A 165 2.22 3.67 15.53
C LEU A 165 2.01 4.11 16.98
N ASP A 166 2.79 5.09 17.45
CA ASP A 166 2.68 5.62 18.82
C ASP A 166 1.36 6.37 19.07
N LYS A 167 0.73 6.88 18.00
CA LYS A 167 -0.58 7.53 18.06
C LYS A 167 -1.75 6.54 18.07
N LEU A 168 -1.50 5.25 17.83
CA LEU A 168 -2.51 4.21 17.84
C LEU A 168 -2.49 3.46 19.18
N PRO A 169 -3.63 2.88 19.62
CA PRO A 169 -3.70 2.16 20.89
C PRO A 169 -2.68 1.02 20.96
N LYS A 170 -2.29 0.74 22.19
CA LYS A 170 -1.48 -0.44 22.54
C LYS A 170 -2.41 -1.55 22.98
#